data_AF-A0A964V1K4-F1
#
_entry.id   AF-A0A964V1K4-F1
#
_cell.length_a   1.000
_cell.length_b   1.000
_cell.length_c   1.000
_cell.angle_alpha   90.00
_cell.angle_beta   90.00
_cell.angle_gamma   90.00
#
_symmetry.space_group_name_H-M   'P 1'
#
loop_
_entity.id
_entity.type
_entity.pdbx_description
1 polymer ?
#
loop_
_entity_poly.entity_id
_entity_poly.type
_entity_poly.pdbx_seq_one_letter_code
_entity_poly.pdbx_strand_id
1 'polypeptide(L)'
;TTPHRIRCKYGHEAAPYPNNTARGIGICRACAKQDPKQAEKEFRERLEQEGAYLLEPGWLGSRTPHRIVCAHGHQVTSTPNGVQQGYNICRACAGRDAEATWQNFRADVARQGGTVLETEWLGSQKPHRIRCPEGHHHSPIPSSVQQGGGICRTCSKVDPEDSERRFRSRVTELGGTVLETEWLGARTPHRIRCKNSHTALTRPDGVPSGEGICRRCANKVWDVFYVVADLDNSTVKFGITSGDPRSRLGDHARDGYRTQLRLLEALSGDTALELERRVRIELRRAGHAPVRGREYFTFAALPLVLRLVDEREGDEVDAA
;
A
#
# COMPACT_ATOMS: atom_id res chain seq x y z
N THR A 1 -12.09 -46.67 -41.76
CA THR A 1 -13.32 -46.30 -41.04
C THR A 1 -13.70 -44.90 -41.42
N THR A 2 -14.94 -44.66 -41.83
CA THR A 2 -15.41 -43.33 -42.27
C THR A 2 -15.77 -42.49 -41.03
N PRO A 3 -15.42 -41.19 -40.99
CA PRO A 3 -15.83 -40.32 -39.91
C PRO A 3 -17.33 -40.02 -40.01
N HIS A 4 -18.04 -40.01 -38.88
CA HIS A 4 -19.48 -39.73 -38.84
C HIS A 4 -19.72 -38.31 -38.36
N ARG A 5 -20.50 -37.53 -39.12
CA ARG A 5 -20.88 -36.17 -38.69
C ARG A 5 -21.83 -36.26 -37.51
N ILE A 6 -21.52 -35.52 -36.45
CA ILE A 6 -22.33 -35.39 -35.25
C ILE A 6 -22.37 -33.94 -34.80
N ARG A 7 -23.37 -33.61 -33.97
CA ARG A 7 -23.39 -32.39 -33.16
C ARG A 7 -23.39 -32.79 -31.69
N CYS A 8 -22.44 -32.30 -30.90
CA CYS A 8 -22.36 -32.63 -29.48
C CYS A 8 -23.40 -31.85 -28.66
N LYS A 9 -23.58 -32.21 -27.37
CA LYS A 9 -24.55 -31.53 -26.46
C LYS A 9 -24.29 -30.03 -26.25
N TYR A 10 -23.09 -29.55 -26.57
CA TYR A 10 -22.70 -28.14 -26.50
C TYR A 10 -22.79 -27.43 -27.86
N GLY A 11 -23.39 -28.07 -28.88
CA GLY A 11 -23.61 -27.47 -30.20
C GLY A 11 -22.45 -27.56 -31.17
N HIS A 12 -21.29 -28.12 -30.78
CA HIS A 12 -20.15 -28.26 -31.70
C HIS A 12 -20.40 -29.33 -32.76
N GLU A 13 -20.14 -28.98 -34.02
CA GLU A 13 -20.11 -29.93 -35.12
C GLU A 13 -18.78 -30.68 -35.15
N ALA A 14 -18.83 -32.01 -35.23
CA ALA A 14 -17.64 -32.86 -35.24
C ALA A 14 -17.80 -34.03 -36.21
N ALA A 15 -16.69 -34.60 -36.65
CA ALA A 15 -16.66 -35.79 -37.48
C ALA A 15 -15.68 -36.83 -36.90
N PRO A 16 -15.96 -37.41 -35.71
CA PRO A 16 -15.08 -38.40 -35.10
C PRO A 16 -15.04 -39.69 -35.92
N TYR A 17 -13.89 -40.36 -35.87
CA TYR A 17 -13.77 -41.72 -36.35
C TYR A 17 -14.25 -42.69 -35.26
N PRO A 18 -15.02 -43.74 -35.60
CA PRO A 18 -15.53 -44.72 -34.62
C PRO A 18 -14.45 -45.33 -33.73
N ASN A 19 -13.25 -45.58 -34.28
CA ASN A 19 -12.11 -46.12 -33.53
C ASN A 19 -11.57 -45.14 -32.46
N ASN A 20 -11.64 -43.83 -32.68
CA ASN A 20 -11.23 -42.84 -31.68
C ASN A 20 -12.25 -42.74 -30.55
N THR A 21 -13.54 -42.86 -30.89
CA THR A 21 -14.63 -42.92 -29.91
C THR A 21 -14.52 -44.16 -29.03
N ALA A 22 -14.25 -45.33 -29.62
CA ALA A 22 -14.06 -46.59 -28.90
C ALA A 22 -12.84 -46.56 -27.95
N ARG A 23 -11.80 -45.78 -28.27
CA ARG A 23 -10.60 -45.59 -27.42
C ARG A 23 -10.77 -44.51 -26.33
N GLY A 24 -11.97 -43.96 -26.15
CA GLY A 24 -12.23 -42.97 -25.09
C GLY A 24 -11.69 -41.56 -25.39
N ILE A 25 -11.27 -41.25 -26.62
CA ILE A 25 -10.78 -39.92 -27.03
C ILE A 25 -11.95 -38.89 -27.10
N GLY A 26 -13.19 -39.39 -27.02
CA GLY A 26 -14.40 -38.58 -27.04
C GLY A 26 -14.93 -38.34 -28.45
N ILE A 27 -16.15 -37.83 -28.52
CA ILE A 27 -16.89 -37.61 -29.77
C ILE A 27 -16.69 -36.21 -30.34
N CYS A 28 -16.18 -35.27 -29.54
CA CYS A 28 -16.02 -33.86 -29.91
C CYS A 28 -14.65 -33.33 -29.51
N ARG A 29 -13.83 -32.93 -30.51
CA ARG A 29 -12.47 -32.41 -30.28
C ARG A 29 -12.45 -31.08 -29.56
N ALA A 30 -13.42 -30.20 -29.80
CA ALA A 30 -13.55 -28.95 -29.07
C ALA A 30 -13.81 -29.20 -27.58
N CYS A 31 -14.75 -30.09 -27.24
CA CYS A 31 -15.00 -30.49 -25.85
C CYS A 31 -13.81 -31.22 -25.21
N ALA A 32 -13.03 -31.94 -26.01
CA ALA A 32 -11.81 -32.62 -25.56
C ALA A 32 -10.57 -31.71 -25.50
N LYS A 33 -10.69 -30.40 -25.80
CA LYS A 33 -9.57 -29.44 -25.91
C LYS A 33 -8.47 -29.89 -26.89
N GLN A 34 -8.86 -30.54 -27.98
CA GLN A 34 -7.97 -31.04 -29.03
C GLN A 34 -8.15 -30.32 -30.38
N ASP A 35 -8.88 -29.20 -30.40
CA ASP A 35 -9.04 -28.38 -31.60
C ASP A 35 -7.79 -27.49 -31.79
N PRO A 36 -7.01 -27.66 -32.89
CA PRO A 36 -5.83 -26.85 -33.16
C PRO A 36 -6.11 -25.34 -33.26
N LYS A 37 -7.29 -24.93 -33.77
CA LYS A 37 -7.64 -23.52 -33.89
C LYS A 37 -7.87 -22.89 -32.52
N GLN A 38 -8.56 -23.62 -31.64
CA GLN A 38 -8.80 -23.19 -30.27
C GLN A 38 -7.48 -23.15 -29.48
N ALA A 39 -6.61 -24.14 -29.65
CA ALA A 39 -5.30 -24.18 -28.99
C ALA A 39 -4.38 -23.02 -29.43
N GLU A 40 -4.38 -22.66 -30.72
CA GLU A 40 -3.66 -21.48 -31.20
C GLU A 40 -4.21 -20.19 -30.59
N LYS A 41 -5.55 -20.05 -30.58
CA LYS A 41 -6.22 -18.88 -30.00
C LYS A 41 -5.85 -18.70 -28.52
N GLU A 42 -6.02 -19.74 -27.71
CA GLU A 42 -5.69 -19.71 -26.27
C GLU A 42 -4.21 -19.40 -26.02
N PHE A 43 -3.32 -19.91 -26.87
CA PHE A 43 -1.89 -19.61 -26.78
C PHE A 43 -1.61 -18.13 -27.06
N ARG A 44 -2.18 -17.56 -28.12
CA ARG A 44 -2.01 -16.14 -28.46
C ARG A 44 -2.60 -15.22 -27.39
N GLU A 45 -3.79 -15.54 -26.88
CA GLU A 45 -4.42 -14.80 -25.77
C GLU A 45 -3.55 -14.80 -24.52
N ARG A 46 -2.91 -15.94 -24.18
CA ARG A 46 -2.02 -16.00 -23.03
C ARG A 46 -0.74 -15.18 -23.24
N LEU A 47 -0.17 -15.16 -24.45
CA LEU A 47 0.98 -14.30 -24.74
C LEU A 47 0.62 -12.82 -24.57
N GLU A 48 -0.54 -12.40 -25.09
CA GLU A 48 -1.02 -11.03 -24.98
C GLU A 48 -1.24 -10.59 -23.51
N GLN A 49 -1.87 -11.45 -22.70
CA GLN A 49 -2.08 -11.20 -21.26
C GLN A 49 -0.77 -10.96 -20.49
N GLU A 50 0.31 -11.59 -20.94
CA GLU A 50 1.64 -11.53 -20.31
C GLU A 50 2.56 -10.52 -21.00
N GLY A 51 2.04 -9.72 -21.94
CA GLY A 51 2.80 -8.74 -22.72
C GLY A 51 3.88 -9.37 -23.61
N ALA A 52 3.75 -10.65 -23.94
CA ALA A 52 4.66 -11.39 -24.79
C ALA A 52 4.15 -11.44 -26.24
N TYR A 53 5.06 -11.61 -27.21
CA TYR A 53 4.70 -11.73 -28.62
C TYR A 53 5.44 -12.86 -29.33
N LEU A 54 4.77 -13.46 -30.32
CA LEU A 54 5.24 -14.58 -31.10
C LEU A 54 6.13 -14.10 -32.26
N LEU A 55 7.30 -14.72 -32.44
CA LEU A 55 8.19 -14.40 -33.58
C LEU A 55 7.90 -15.25 -34.82
N GLU A 56 7.20 -16.37 -34.67
CA GLU A 56 6.88 -17.24 -35.79
C GLU A 56 5.79 -16.63 -36.68
N PRO A 57 5.90 -16.78 -38.02
CA PRO A 57 4.92 -16.26 -38.97
C PRO A 57 3.57 -17.00 -38.90
N GLY A 58 3.51 -18.16 -38.22
CA GLY A 58 2.32 -18.97 -38.11
C GLY A 58 2.40 -20.01 -36.99
N TRP A 59 1.29 -20.74 -36.81
CA TRP A 59 1.17 -21.76 -35.78
C TRP A 59 1.86 -23.07 -36.17
N LEU A 60 2.89 -23.43 -35.41
CA LEU A 60 3.67 -24.67 -35.60
C LEU A 60 3.07 -25.92 -34.94
N GLY A 61 1.96 -25.80 -34.21
CA GLY A 61 1.31 -26.90 -33.47
C GLY A 61 1.50 -26.86 -31.95
N SER A 62 0.59 -27.48 -31.19
CA SER A 62 0.52 -27.35 -29.72
C SER A 62 1.66 -28.01 -28.93
N ARG A 63 2.43 -28.89 -29.58
CA ARG A 63 3.58 -29.59 -29.00
C ARG A 63 4.92 -29.13 -29.58
N THR A 64 4.88 -28.25 -30.57
CA THR A 64 6.09 -27.71 -31.19
C THR A 64 6.52 -26.48 -30.38
N PRO A 65 7.81 -26.31 -30.06
CA PRO A 65 8.28 -25.09 -29.43
C PRO A 65 8.19 -23.89 -30.39
N HIS A 66 7.82 -22.72 -29.86
CA HIS A 66 7.77 -21.46 -30.61
C HIS A 66 8.76 -20.45 -30.03
N ARG A 67 9.35 -19.63 -30.90
CA ARG A 67 10.12 -18.46 -30.47
C ARG A 67 9.19 -17.33 -30.05
N ILE A 68 9.38 -16.84 -28.84
CA ILE A 68 8.55 -15.83 -28.17
C ILE A 68 9.48 -14.76 -27.62
N VAL A 69 9.05 -13.50 -27.63
CA VAL A 69 9.67 -12.42 -26.85
C VAL A 69 8.78 -12.09 -25.67
N CYS A 70 9.28 -12.15 -24.44
CA CYS A 70 8.48 -11.79 -23.26
C CYS A 70 8.36 -10.27 -23.08
N ALA A 71 7.52 -9.81 -22.15
CA ALA A 71 7.35 -8.38 -21.83
C ALA A 71 8.65 -7.65 -21.42
N HIS A 72 9.65 -8.38 -20.92
CA HIS A 72 10.97 -7.85 -20.57
C HIS A 72 11.98 -7.89 -21.73
N GLY A 73 11.56 -8.32 -22.93
CA GLY A 73 12.40 -8.34 -24.14
C GLY A 73 13.23 -9.62 -24.34
N HIS A 74 13.09 -10.66 -23.51
CA HIS A 74 13.85 -11.91 -23.67
C HIS A 74 13.28 -12.76 -24.79
N GLN A 75 14.15 -13.19 -25.71
CA GLN A 75 13.81 -14.23 -26.68
C GLN A 75 13.92 -15.61 -26.03
N VAL A 76 12.81 -16.36 -26.04
CA VAL A 76 12.70 -17.68 -25.43
C VAL A 76 12.02 -18.66 -26.38
N THR A 77 12.26 -19.95 -26.15
CA THR A 77 11.63 -21.03 -26.91
C THR A 77 10.79 -21.87 -25.96
N SER A 78 9.47 -21.83 -26.11
CA SER A 78 8.51 -22.51 -25.22
C SER A 78 7.42 -23.21 -26.01
N THR A 79 6.89 -24.31 -25.48
CA THR A 79 5.74 -24.99 -26.11
C THR A 79 4.43 -24.35 -25.65
N PRO A 80 3.39 -24.29 -26.52
CA PRO A 80 2.09 -23.74 -26.16
C PRO A 80 1.45 -24.41 -24.95
N ASN A 81 1.54 -25.75 -24.88
CA ASN A 81 1.03 -26.51 -23.74
C ASN A 81 1.74 -26.12 -22.43
N GLY A 82 3.06 -25.85 -22.47
CA GLY A 82 3.80 -25.37 -21.31
C GLY A 82 3.35 -23.97 -20.86
N VAL A 83 3.17 -23.06 -21.81
CA VAL A 83 2.69 -21.69 -21.52
C VAL A 83 1.25 -21.72 -20.95
N GLN A 84 0.36 -22.52 -21.53
CA GLN A 84 -1.04 -22.65 -21.10
C GLN A 84 -1.19 -23.31 -19.71
N GLN A 85 -0.29 -24.22 -19.35
CA GLN A 85 -0.28 -24.86 -18.02
C GLN A 85 0.29 -23.97 -16.91
N GLY A 86 0.66 -22.72 -17.22
CA GLY A 86 1.15 -21.75 -16.23
C GLY A 86 2.63 -21.88 -15.90
N TYR A 87 3.42 -22.59 -16.73
CA TYR A 87 4.87 -22.47 -16.64
C TYR A 87 5.26 -21.07 -17.13
N ASN A 88 5.97 -20.31 -16.28
CA ASN A 88 6.45 -18.97 -16.60
C ASN A 88 7.06 -18.93 -18.01
N ILE A 89 6.51 -18.06 -18.86
CA ILE A 89 6.86 -17.95 -20.29
C ILE A 89 8.37 -17.78 -20.48
N CYS A 90 9.00 -17.01 -19.59
CA CYS A 90 10.43 -16.73 -19.62
C CYS A 90 11.12 -17.27 -18.36
N ARG A 91 12.10 -18.17 -18.56
CA ARG A 91 12.94 -18.72 -17.49
C ARG A 91 13.82 -17.65 -16.82
N ALA A 92 14.27 -16.65 -17.57
CA ALA A 92 15.02 -15.51 -17.03
C ALA A 92 14.14 -14.69 -16.07
N CYS A 93 12.93 -14.32 -16.49
CA CYS A 93 11.96 -13.64 -15.63
C CYS A 93 11.57 -14.49 -14.41
N ALA A 94 11.53 -15.81 -14.57
CA ALA A 94 11.25 -16.74 -13.49
C ALA A 94 12.42 -16.96 -12.52
N GLY A 95 13.60 -16.36 -12.77
CA GLY A 95 14.81 -16.60 -11.98
C GLY A 95 15.35 -18.04 -12.09
N ARG A 96 14.95 -18.79 -13.12
CA ARG A 96 15.34 -20.19 -13.38
C ARG A 96 16.50 -20.31 -14.37
N ASP A 97 16.99 -19.19 -14.87
CA ASP A 97 18.18 -19.08 -15.71
C ASP A 97 19.13 -18.08 -15.05
N ALA A 98 20.22 -18.58 -14.47
CA ALA A 98 21.15 -17.78 -13.68
C ALA A 98 21.84 -16.69 -14.52
N GLU A 99 22.26 -17.02 -15.73
CA GLU A 99 22.98 -16.08 -16.60
C GLU A 99 22.04 -14.98 -17.07
N ALA A 100 20.85 -15.35 -17.56
CA ALA A 100 19.89 -14.36 -18.01
C ALA A 100 19.37 -13.48 -16.85
N THR A 101 19.20 -14.05 -15.65
CA THR A 101 18.85 -13.27 -14.45
C THR A 101 19.96 -12.28 -14.07
N TRP A 102 21.22 -12.67 -14.23
CA TRP A 102 22.34 -11.81 -13.93
C TRP A 102 22.41 -10.61 -14.87
N GLN A 103 22.24 -10.84 -16.17
CA GLN A 103 22.20 -9.78 -17.17
C GLN A 103 21.02 -8.83 -16.95
N ASN A 104 19.86 -9.34 -16.55
CA ASN A 104 18.70 -8.51 -16.21
C ASN A 104 18.96 -7.59 -15.02
N PHE A 105 19.53 -8.13 -13.95
CA PHE A 105 19.88 -7.33 -12.80
C PHE A 105 20.86 -6.22 -13.15
N ARG A 106 21.89 -6.53 -13.96
CA ARG A 106 22.84 -5.51 -14.47
C ARG A 106 22.13 -4.44 -15.30
N ALA A 107 21.21 -4.82 -16.19
CA ALA A 107 20.44 -3.89 -17.00
C ALA A 107 19.52 -3.00 -16.16
N ASP A 108 18.85 -3.56 -15.14
CA ASP A 108 17.98 -2.81 -14.24
C ASP A 108 18.76 -1.79 -13.40
N VAL A 109 19.94 -2.16 -12.92
CA VAL A 109 20.84 -1.26 -12.20
C VAL A 109 21.35 -0.15 -13.12
N ALA A 110 21.78 -0.49 -14.34
CA ALA A 110 22.25 0.47 -15.33
C ALA A 110 21.16 1.45 -15.78
N ARG A 111 19.91 0.98 -15.94
CA ARG A 111 18.74 1.82 -16.25
C ARG A 111 18.46 2.87 -15.17
N GLN A 112 18.82 2.59 -13.93
CA GLN A 112 18.78 3.54 -12.82
C GLN A 112 20.09 4.33 -12.64
N GLY A 113 21.01 4.24 -13.61
CA GLY A 113 22.31 4.93 -13.63
C GLY A 113 23.36 4.36 -12.67
N GLY A 114 23.10 3.20 -12.06
CA GLY A 114 24.04 2.53 -11.18
C GLY A 114 25.00 1.59 -11.90
N THR A 115 26.03 1.15 -11.16
CA THR A 115 27.01 0.16 -11.61
C THR A 115 27.03 -1.02 -10.65
N VAL A 116 26.91 -2.24 -11.16
CA VAL A 116 27.12 -3.46 -10.37
C VAL A 116 28.60 -3.71 -10.14
N LEU A 117 28.99 -3.98 -8.90
CA LEU A 117 30.38 -4.15 -8.49
C LEU A 117 30.82 -5.62 -8.41
N GLU A 118 29.88 -6.57 -8.40
CA GLU A 118 30.24 -7.99 -8.41
C GLU A 118 30.65 -8.46 -9.81
N THR A 119 31.65 -9.33 -9.84
CA THR A 119 32.12 -10.00 -11.05
C THR A 119 31.21 -11.16 -11.46
N GLU A 120 30.56 -11.82 -10.49
CA GLU A 120 29.76 -13.04 -10.68
C GLU A 120 28.38 -12.97 -10.01
N TRP A 121 27.48 -13.86 -10.44
CA TRP A 121 26.13 -13.95 -9.91
C TRP A 121 26.08 -14.70 -8.57
N LEU A 122 25.79 -13.98 -7.49
CA LEU A 122 25.66 -14.56 -6.15
C LEU A 122 24.36 -15.35 -5.91
N GLY A 123 23.36 -15.22 -6.79
CA GLY A 123 22.02 -15.83 -6.67
C GLY A 123 20.91 -14.80 -6.45
N SER A 124 19.66 -15.13 -6.85
CA SER A 124 18.53 -14.17 -6.93
C SER A 124 18.05 -13.60 -5.60
N GLN A 125 18.38 -14.25 -4.48
CA GLN A 125 18.01 -13.82 -3.13
C GLN A 125 19.21 -13.27 -2.35
N LYS A 126 20.41 -13.25 -2.93
CA LYS A 126 21.58 -12.68 -2.27
C LYS A 126 21.70 -11.20 -2.62
N PRO A 127 22.08 -10.33 -1.67
CA PRO A 127 22.41 -8.94 -1.96
C PRO A 127 23.64 -8.82 -2.89
N HIS A 128 23.61 -7.88 -3.84
CA HIS A 128 24.75 -7.60 -4.74
C HIS A 128 25.24 -6.18 -4.56
N ARG A 129 26.55 -5.97 -4.39
CA ARG A 129 27.10 -4.63 -4.26
C ARG A 129 26.95 -3.85 -5.56
N ILE A 130 26.47 -2.62 -5.43
CA ILE A 130 26.33 -1.66 -6.51
C ILE A 130 26.78 -0.27 -6.05
N ARG A 131 27.11 0.59 -7.01
CA ARG A 131 27.36 2.02 -6.82
C ARG A 131 26.31 2.82 -7.57
N CYS A 132 25.58 3.71 -6.91
CA CYS A 132 24.57 4.56 -7.56
C CYS A 132 25.21 5.78 -8.26
N PRO A 133 24.45 6.58 -9.05
CA PRO A 133 24.96 7.80 -9.70
C PRO A 133 25.61 8.79 -8.74
N GLU A 134 25.00 9.00 -7.56
CA GLU A 134 25.51 9.87 -6.49
C GLU A 134 26.73 9.29 -5.74
N GLY A 135 27.23 8.12 -6.16
CA GLY A 135 28.42 7.49 -5.58
C GLY A 135 28.20 6.64 -4.33
N HIS A 136 26.97 6.51 -3.82
CA HIS A 136 26.67 5.65 -2.67
C HIS A 136 26.82 4.17 -3.00
N HIS A 137 27.31 3.40 -2.03
CA HIS A 137 27.46 1.96 -2.11
C HIS A 137 26.29 1.26 -1.40
N HIS A 138 25.61 0.38 -2.11
CA HIS A 138 24.49 -0.40 -1.56
C HIS A 138 24.50 -1.84 -2.03
N SER A 139 23.75 -2.67 -1.33
CA SER A 139 23.57 -4.08 -1.67
C SER A 139 22.09 -4.44 -1.75
N PRO A 140 21.36 -4.00 -2.78
CA PRO A 140 19.97 -4.41 -2.96
C PRO A 140 19.88 -5.89 -3.35
N ILE A 141 18.72 -6.48 -3.07
CA ILE A 141 18.38 -7.83 -3.54
C ILE A 141 17.79 -7.71 -4.96
N PRO A 142 18.22 -8.53 -5.93
CA PRO A 142 17.77 -8.44 -7.32
C PRO A 142 16.25 -8.46 -7.51
N SER A 143 15.54 -9.34 -6.78
CA SER A 143 14.07 -9.43 -6.84
C SER A 143 13.37 -8.12 -6.43
N SER A 144 13.94 -7.38 -5.48
CA SER A 144 13.42 -6.07 -5.07
C SER A 144 13.62 -5.03 -6.18
N VAL A 145 14.80 -4.99 -6.80
CA VAL A 145 15.11 -4.07 -7.90
C VAL A 145 14.19 -4.32 -9.10
N GLN A 146 13.97 -5.58 -9.45
CA GLN A 146 13.09 -5.99 -10.55
C GLN A 146 11.63 -5.57 -10.30
N GLN A 147 11.17 -5.59 -9.05
CA GLN A 147 9.82 -5.16 -8.65
C GLN A 147 9.68 -3.63 -8.52
N GLY A 148 10.67 -2.86 -8.97
CA GLY A 148 10.65 -1.40 -8.91
C GLY A 148 11.20 -0.82 -7.60
N GLY A 149 11.82 -1.65 -6.76
CA GLY A 149 12.62 -1.19 -5.62
C GLY A 149 13.81 -0.36 -6.13
N GLY A 150 14.00 0.83 -5.57
CA GLY A 150 15.11 1.69 -5.95
C GLY A 150 16.47 1.03 -5.65
N ILE A 151 17.48 1.36 -6.45
CA ILE A 151 18.85 0.84 -6.27
C ILE A 151 19.60 1.49 -5.09
N CYS A 152 19.14 2.64 -4.62
CA CYS A 152 19.84 3.38 -3.58
C CYS A 152 18.91 3.84 -2.46
N ARG A 153 19.08 3.25 -1.27
CA ARG A 153 18.31 3.58 -0.07
C ARG A 153 18.66 4.96 0.49
N THR A 154 19.89 5.44 0.31
CA THR A 154 20.28 6.80 0.73
C THR A 154 19.64 7.86 -0.18
N CYS A 155 19.69 7.70 -1.50
CA CYS A 155 19.03 8.60 -2.45
C CYS A 155 17.50 8.56 -2.33
N SER A 156 16.92 7.39 -2.07
CA SER A 156 15.47 7.25 -1.83
C SER A 156 15.02 7.66 -0.42
N LYS A 157 15.93 8.14 0.45
CA LYS A 157 15.64 8.55 1.83
C LYS A 157 15.01 7.44 2.69
N VAL A 158 15.33 6.18 2.37
CA VAL A 158 14.88 4.99 3.10
C VAL A 158 15.98 4.48 4.05
N ASP A 159 17.13 5.14 4.08
CA ASP A 159 18.23 4.84 4.99
C ASP A 159 17.88 5.30 6.43
N PRO A 160 17.82 4.38 7.42
CA PRO A 160 17.49 4.73 8.80
C PRO A 160 18.48 5.71 9.44
N GLU A 161 19.77 5.59 9.15
CA GLU A 161 20.81 6.45 9.75
C GLU A 161 20.72 7.89 9.22
N ASP A 162 20.47 8.03 7.92
CA ASP A 162 20.20 9.31 7.28
C ASP A 162 18.89 9.94 7.78
N SER A 163 17.86 9.12 7.98
CA SER A 163 16.58 9.56 8.54
C SER A 163 16.73 10.08 9.97
N GLU A 164 17.43 9.34 10.83
CA GLU A 164 17.72 9.77 12.19
C GLU A 164 18.53 11.07 12.21
N ARG A 165 19.62 11.13 11.45
CA ARG A 165 20.50 12.29 11.40
C ARG A 165 19.75 13.54 10.99
N ARG A 166 18.95 13.46 9.92
CA ARG A 166 18.12 14.58 9.43
C ARG A 166 17.08 15.00 10.46
N PHE A 167 16.41 14.03 11.09
CA PHE A 167 15.43 14.32 12.12
C PHE A 167 16.06 15.06 13.31
N ARG A 168 17.12 14.51 13.90
CA ARG A 168 17.82 15.14 15.04
C ARG A 168 18.33 16.53 14.67
N SER A 169 18.96 16.68 13.50
CA SER A 169 19.47 17.98 13.02
C SER A 169 18.36 19.02 12.90
N ARG A 170 17.21 18.65 12.30
CA ARG A 170 16.08 19.56 12.16
C ARG A 170 15.45 19.94 13.50
N VAL A 171 15.38 19.00 14.45
CA VAL A 171 14.90 19.28 15.81
C VAL A 171 15.81 20.29 16.50
N THR A 172 17.13 20.13 16.41
CA THR A 172 18.12 21.07 16.95
C THR A 172 18.02 22.44 16.30
N GLU A 173 17.88 22.52 14.98
CA GLU A 173 17.71 23.79 14.23
C GLU A 173 16.48 24.58 14.72
N LEU A 174 15.40 23.86 15.08
CA LEU A 174 14.18 24.45 15.62
C LEU A 174 14.27 24.74 17.15
N GLY A 175 15.45 24.59 17.75
CA GLY A 175 15.72 24.82 19.16
C GLY A 175 15.18 23.74 20.10
N GLY A 176 14.95 22.53 19.58
CA GLY A 176 14.49 21.38 20.38
C GLY A 176 15.58 20.36 20.66
N THR A 177 15.25 19.39 21.50
CA THR A 177 16.12 18.26 21.85
C THR A 177 15.29 16.97 21.80
N VAL A 178 15.76 15.98 21.05
CA VAL A 178 15.19 14.62 21.04
C VAL A 178 15.58 13.95 22.35
N LEU A 179 14.60 13.36 23.07
CA LEU A 179 14.81 12.78 24.39
C LEU A 179 15.12 11.28 24.33
N GLU A 180 14.83 10.61 23.21
CA GLU A 180 15.22 9.23 22.98
C GLU A 180 16.73 9.10 22.78
N THR A 181 17.31 8.08 23.43
CA THR A 181 18.70 7.69 23.20
C THR A 181 18.86 6.96 21.87
N GLU A 182 17.86 6.17 21.47
CA GLU A 182 17.88 5.31 20.28
C GLU A 182 16.84 5.72 19.22
N TRP A 183 17.09 5.34 17.97
CA TRP A 183 16.18 5.58 16.86
C TRP A 183 15.01 4.58 16.85
N LEU A 184 13.80 5.08 17.14
CA LEU A 184 12.56 4.29 17.09
C LEU A 184 12.01 4.04 15.68
N GLY A 185 12.63 4.59 14.63
CA GLY A 185 12.19 4.46 13.24
C GLY A 185 11.47 5.70 12.68
N ALA A 186 11.49 5.86 11.35
CA ALA A 186 11.04 7.09 10.66
C ALA A 186 9.54 7.40 10.77
N ARG A 187 8.71 6.41 11.13
CA ARG A 187 7.24 6.56 11.28
C ARG A 187 6.76 6.49 12.73
N THR A 188 7.69 6.28 13.67
CA THR A 188 7.39 6.20 15.09
C THR A 188 7.49 7.60 15.70
N PRO A 189 6.55 8.04 16.53
CA PRO A 189 6.69 9.32 17.24
C PRO A 189 7.83 9.29 18.27
N HIS A 190 8.64 10.35 18.29
CA HIS A 190 9.72 10.58 19.26
C HIS A 190 9.33 11.70 20.23
N ARG A 191 9.82 11.65 21.47
CA ARG A 191 9.65 12.72 22.45
C ARG A 191 10.70 13.81 22.19
N ILE A 192 10.22 15.02 22.01
CA ILE A 192 11.04 16.21 21.83
C ILE A 192 10.74 17.18 22.96
N ARG A 193 11.77 17.77 23.55
CA ARG A 193 11.66 18.98 24.37
C ARG A 193 11.97 20.20 23.51
N CYS A 194 11.05 21.14 23.37
CA CYS A 194 11.31 22.36 22.58
C CYS A 194 12.05 23.44 23.38
N LYS A 195 12.41 24.55 22.73
CA LYS A 195 13.08 25.70 23.35
C LYS A 195 12.32 26.33 24.53
N ASN A 196 10.99 26.18 24.56
CA ASN A 196 10.13 26.65 25.66
C ASN A 196 9.86 25.53 26.68
N SER A 197 10.70 24.49 26.72
CA SER A 197 10.64 23.37 27.69
C SER A 197 9.40 22.47 27.61
N HIS A 198 8.52 22.65 26.63
CA HIS A 198 7.39 21.74 26.40
C HIS A 198 7.88 20.40 25.83
N THR A 199 7.30 19.30 26.32
CA THR A 199 7.53 17.97 25.77
C THR A 199 6.40 17.59 24.80
N ALA A 200 6.74 17.17 23.59
CA ALA A 200 5.79 16.77 22.56
C ALA A 200 6.20 15.45 21.89
N LEU A 201 5.21 14.68 21.44
CA LEU A 201 5.43 13.52 20.58
C LEU A 201 5.32 13.94 19.13
N THR A 202 6.40 13.74 18.37
CA THR A 202 6.52 14.23 17.00
C THR A 202 7.04 13.13 16.09
N ARG A 203 6.41 12.94 14.93
CA ARG A 203 6.89 11.98 13.93
C ARG A 203 7.97 12.61 13.05
N PRO A 204 9.04 11.87 12.71
CA PRO A 204 10.11 12.38 11.87
C PRO A 204 9.69 12.89 10.48
N ASP A 205 8.70 12.26 9.86
CA ASP A 205 8.17 12.64 8.54
C ASP A 205 7.34 13.94 8.57
N GLY A 206 6.79 14.34 9.73
CA GLY A 206 6.01 15.56 9.90
C GLY A 206 6.82 16.83 10.17
N VAL A 207 8.07 16.70 10.65
CA VAL A 207 8.92 17.86 10.99
C VAL A 207 9.36 18.67 9.75
N PRO A 208 9.77 18.03 8.63
CA PRO A 208 10.11 18.74 7.40
C PRO A 208 8.94 19.49 6.77
N SER A 209 7.70 19.02 6.93
CA SER A 209 6.49 19.57 6.31
C SER A 209 5.93 20.83 6.99
N GLY A 210 6.65 21.43 7.95
CA GLY A 210 6.27 22.70 8.55
C GLY A 210 5.26 22.61 9.70
N GLU A 211 4.91 21.41 10.20
CA GLU A 211 4.03 21.25 11.38
C GLU A 211 4.66 21.75 12.70
N GLY A 212 5.97 22.02 12.69
CA GLY A 212 6.76 22.41 13.86
C GLY A 212 7.09 21.24 14.79
N ILE A 213 7.97 21.48 15.77
CA ILE A 213 8.41 20.45 16.75
C ILE A 213 7.60 20.47 18.05
N CYS A 214 6.76 21.48 18.25
CA CYS A 214 5.97 21.64 19.47
C CYS A 214 4.63 22.31 19.18
N ARG A 215 3.55 21.57 19.46
CA ARG A 215 2.17 22.02 19.24
C ARG A 215 1.76 23.15 20.18
N ARG A 216 2.23 23.14 21.43
CA ARG A 216 2.03 24.23 22.39
C ARG A 216 2.66 25.54 21.92
N CYS A 217 3.86 25.49 21.33
CA CYS A 217 4.51 26.66 20.73
C CYS A 217 3.84 27.14 19.43
N ALA A 218 3.10 26.26 18.76
CA ALA A 218 2.32 26.62 17.58
C ALA A 218 0.93 27.19 17.94
N ASN A 219 0.72 27.66 19.19
CA ASN A 219 -0.54 28.16 19.74
C ASN A 219 -1.74 27.19 19.59
N LYS A 220 -1.48 25.88 19.51
CA LYS A 220 -2.53 24.87 19.65
C LYS A 220 -2.80 24.64 21.13
N VAL A 221 -3.54 25.57 21.74
CA VAL A 221 -3.92 25.53 23.17
C VAL A 221 -5.09 24.58 23.44
N TRP A 222 -5.84 24.22 22.40
CA TRP A 222 -7.04 23.37 22.49
C TRP A 222 -8.00 23.84 23.59
N ASP A 223 -8.37 25.11 23.54
CA ASP A 223 -9.27 25.78 24.46
C ASP A 223 -10.75 25.63 24.06
N VAL A 224 -11.05 24.84 23.02
CA VAL A 224 -12.42 24.60 22.56
C VAL A 224 -12.70 23.11 22.40
N PHE A 225 -13.82 22.66 22.95
CA PHE A 225 -14.40 21.32 22.75
C PHE A 225 -15.78 21.45 22.07
N TYR A 226 -16.07 20.60 21.09
CA TYR A 226 -17.36 20.62 20.40
C TYR A 226 -17.92 19.22 20.18
N VAL A 227 -19.25 19.16 20.08
CA VAL A 227 -20.01 17.99 19.64
C VAL A 227 -20.93 18.43 18.51
N VAL A 228 -20.81 17.79 17.35
CA VAL A 228 -21.62 18.04 16.15
C VAL A 228 -22.26 16.74 15.67
N ALA A 229 -23.41 16.85 14.99
CA ALA A 229 -24.17 15.72 14.53
C ALA A 229 -24.64 15.87 13.08
N ASP A 230 -24.64 14.74 12.40
CA ASP A 230 -25.33 14.49 11.15
C ASP A 230 -26.61 13.73 11.49
N LEU A 231 -27.74 14.45 11.45
CA LEU A 231 -29.05 13.89 11.79
C LEU A 231 -29.54 12.91 10.72
N ASP A 232 -29.15 13.13 9.46
CA ASP A 232 -29.59 12.30 8.32
C ASP A 232 -28.97 10.90 8.42
N ASN A 233 -27.70 10.83 8.80
CA ASN A 233 -26.97 9.57 8.96
C ASN A 233 -26.97 9.04 10.41
N SER A 234 -27.62 9.75 11.35
CA SER A 234 -27.63 9.40 12.78
C SER A 234 -26.23 9.16 13.35
N THR A 235 -25.28 10.05 13.01
CA THR A 235 -23.90 9.99 13.50
C THR A 235 -23.49 11.26 14.24
N VAL A 236 -22.71 11.08 15.31
CA VAL A 236 -22.17 12.14 16.15
C VAL A 236 -20.65 12.17 16.03
N LYS A 237 -20.10 13.38 16.01
CA LYS A 237 -18.67 13.65 16.09
C LYS A 237 -18.40 14.58 17.27
N PHE A 238 -17.37 14.28 18.05
CA PHE A 238 -16.78 15.25 18.97
C PHE A 238 -15.34 15.59 18.56
N GLY A 239 -14.77 16.64 19.15
CA GLY A 239 -13.37 16.97 18.97
C GLY A 239 -12.98 18.30 19.63
N ILE A 240 -11.70 18.63 19.48
CA ILE A 240 -11.12 19.87 20.03
C ILE A 240 -10.56 20.77 18.93
N THR A 241 -10.50 22.08 19.18
CA THR A 241 -9.85 23.09 18.33
C THR A 241 -9.26 24.21 19.19
N SER A 242 -8.49 25.12 18.59
CA SER A 242 -7.88 26.26 19.27
C SER A 242 -8.42 27.58 18.74
N GLY A 243 -8.73 28.53 19.62
CA GLY A 243 -9.28 29.83 19.26
C GLY A 243 -10.66 29.71 18.60
N ASP A 244 -10.92 30.55 17.59
CA ASP A 244 -12.23 30.63 16.92
C ASP A 244 -12.63 29.29 16.26
N PRO A 245 -13.71 28.62 16.71
CA PRO A 245 -14.13 27.33 16.18
C PRO A 245 -14.84 27.41 14.82
N ARG A 246 -15.25 28.61 14.36
CA ARG A 246 -16.11 28.77 13.17
C ARG A 246 -15.58 28.06 11.93
N SER A 247 -14.29 28.20 11.64
CA SER A 247 -13.68 27.54 10.47
C SER A 247 -13.79 26.03 10.60
N ARG A 248 -13.48 25.48 11.76
CA ARG A 248 -13.48 24.03 12.01
C ARG A 248 -14.88 23.44 11.98
N LEU A 249 -15.85 24.15 12.55
CA LEU A 249 -17.26 23.76 12.52
C LEU A 249 -17.83 23.86 11.10
N GLY A 250 -17.42 24.88 10.33
CA GLY A 250 -17.76 25.03 8.91
C GLY A 250 -17.25 23.88 8.05
N ASP A 251 -16.04 23.38 8.32
CA ASP A 251 -15.52 22.17 7.65
C ASP A 251 -16.42 20.95 7.91
N HIS A 252 -16.81 20.71 9.17
CA HIS A 252 -17.68 19.59 9.52
C HIS A 252 -19.09 19.73 8.95
N ALA A 253 -19.62 20.95 8.89
CA ALA A 253 -20.93 21.22 8.29
C ALA A 253 -20.96 20.89 6.79
N ARG A 254 -19.85 21.12 6.07
CA ARG A 254 -19.68 20.69 4.66
C ARG A 254 -19.69 19.16 4.52
N ASP A 255 -19.19 18.46 5.52
CA ASP A 255 -19.17 17.00 5.61
C ASP A 255 -20.48 16.38 6.13
N GLY A 256 -21.54 17.18 6.33
CA GLY A 256 -22.87 16.70 6.77
C GLY A 256 -23.18 16.91 8.25
N TYR A 257 -22.19 17.24 9.08
CA TYR A 257 -22.35 17.46 10.53
C TYR A 257 -22.81 18.89 10.82
N ARG A 258 -24.04 19.21 10.42
CA ARG A 258 -24.58 20.58 10.45
C ARG A 258 -25.14 20.99 11.81
N THR A 259 -25.45 20.04 12.68
CA THR A 259 -26.08 20.33 13.97
C THR A 259 -25.02 20.43 15.05
N GLN A 260 -24.85 21.61 15.65
CA GLN A 260 -24.02 21.78 16.85
C GLN A 260 -24.82 21.37 18.09
N LEU A 261 -24.36 20.32 18.79
CA LEU A 261 -24.99 19.84 20.02
C LEU A 261 -24.35 20.46 21.26
N ARG A 262 -23.03 20.62 21.26
CA ARG A 262 -22.28 21.28 22.34
C ARG A 262 -21.12 22.07 21.78
N LEU A 263 -20.80 23.18 22.45
CA LEU A 263 -19.63 24.00 22.21
C LEU A 263 -19.18 24.58 23.54
N LEU A 264 -18.00 24.18 23.99
CA LEU A 264 -17.35 24.70 25.18
C LEU A 264 -16.12 25.48 24.74
N GLU A 265 -16.07 26.77 25.07
CA GLU A 265 -14.99 27.68 24.67
C GLU A 265 -14.21 28.16 25.90
N ALA A 266 -13.02 28.74 25.66
CA ALA A 266 -12.14 29.28 26.70
C ALA A 266 -11.76 28.25 27.79
N LEU A 267 -11.63 26.98 27.42
CA LEU A 267 -11.19 25.91 28.30
C LEU A 267 -9.74 26.14 28.73
N SER A 268 -9.48 26.02 30.03
CA SER A 268 -8.15 26.27 30.59
C SER A 268 -7.21 25.06 30.44
N GLY A 269 -5.90 25.32 30.38
CA GLY A 269 -4.88 24.26 30.43
C GLY A 269 -5.07 23.15 29.39
N ASP A 270 -5.09 21.90 29.86
CA ASP A 270 -5.29 20.71 29.02
C ASP A 270 -6.76 20.19 29.08
N THR A 271 -7.72 20.96 29.61
CA THR A 271 -9.10 20.51 29.91
C THR A 271 -9.83 19.91 28.70
N ALA A 272 -9.77 20.54 27.52
CA ALA A 272 -10.45 20.00 26.34
C ALA A 272 -9.86 18.63 25.91
N LEU A 273 -8.53 18.49 26.03
CA LEU A 273 -7.83 17.26 25.70
C LEU A 273 -8.15 16.13 26.69
N GLU A 274 -8.24 16.45 27.97
CA GLU A 274 -8.66 15.52 29.02
C GLU A 274 -10.10 15.06 28.80
N LEU A 275 -11.00 15.98 28.48
CA LEU A 275 -12.39 15.67 28.15
C LEU A 275 -12.50 14.77 26.91
N GLU A 276 -11.78 15.08 25.83
CA GLU A 276 -11.75 14.24 24.61
C GLU A 276 -11.24 12.82 24.91
N ARG A 277 -10.19 12.71 25.73
CA ARG A 277 -9.66 11.41 26.16
C ARG A 277 -10.66 10.65 27.02
N ARG A 278 -11.30 11.31 27.98
CA ARG A 278 -12.33 10.72 28.86
C ARG A 278 -13.48 10.17 28.03
N VAL A 279 -14.06 10.98 27.13
CA VAL A 279 -15.15 10.54 26.24
C VAL A 279 -14.74 9.29 25.44
N ARG A 280 -13.54 9.27 24.86
CA ARG A 280 -13.06 8.10 24.09
C ARG A 280 -12.88 6.84 24.93
N ILE A 281 -12.38 6.97 26.16
CA ILE A 281 -12.17 5.84 27.07
C ILE A 281 -13.52 5.27 27.51
N GLU A 282 -14.45 6.13 27.92
CA GLU A 282 -15.76 5.72 28.41
C GLU A 282 -16.64 5.12 27.30
N LEU A 283 -16.61 5.68 26.08
CA LEU A 283 -17.28 5.06 24.93
C LEU A 283 -16.77 3.66 24.64
N ARG A 284 -15.45 3.46 24.70
CA ARG A 284 -14.85 2.14 24.52
C ARG A 284 -15.28 1.17 25.64
N ARG A 285 -15.29 1.63 26.89
CA ARG A 285 -15.75 0.82 28.05
C ARG A 285 -17.22 0.42 27.92
N ALA A 286 -18.05 1.30 27.40
CA ALA A 286 -19.46 1.04 27.11
C ALA A 286 -19.70 0.22 25.82
N GLY A 287 -18.65 -0.21 25.12
CA GLY A 287 -18.77 -1.05 23.92
C GLY A 287 -19.10 -0.30 22.63
N HIS A 288 -19.05 1.03 22.62
CA HIS A 288 -19.25 1.80 21.40
C HIS A 288 -17.98 1.81 20.54
N ALA A 289 -18.10 1.33 19.30
CA ALA A 289 -17.05 1.40 18.29
C ALA A 289 -17.24 2.63 17.37
N PRO A 290 -16.15 3.27 16.93
CA PRO A 290 -16.25 4.38 16.00
C PRO A 290 -16.64 3.90 14.60
N VAL A 291 -17.49 4.66 13.90
CA VAL A 291 -17.89 4.39 12.51
C VAL A 291 -16.90 4.97 11.49
N ARG A 292 -16.15 6.01 11.89
CA ARG A 292 -15.12 6.66 11.08
C ARG A 292 -14.03 7.18 12.01
N GLY A 293 -12.76 6.99 11.65
CA GLY A 293 -11.64 7.49 12.45
C GLY A 293 -11.73 7.07 13.94
N ARG A 294 -11.49 8.02 14.85
CA ARG A 294 -11.50 7.78 16.31
C ARG A 294 -12.58 8.55 17.07
N GLU A 295 -13.31 9.42 16.38
CA GLU A 295 -14.12 10.49 16.95
C GLU A 295 -15.57 10.48 16.44
N TYR A 296 -15.89 9.59 15.49
CA TYR A 296 -17.20 9.51 14.87
C TYR A 296 -17.91 8.25 15.36
N PHE A 297 -19.13 8.40 15.87
CA PHE A 297 -19.91 7.32 16.45
C PHE A 297 -21.36 7.39 15.96
N THR A 298 -22.11 6.31 16.11
CA THR A 298 -23.56 6.34 15.89
C THR A 298 -24.26 7.07 17.04
N PHE A 299 -25.52 7.47 16.85
CA PHE A 299 -26.34 8.07 17.90
C PHE A 299 -26.56 7.19 19.13
N ALA A 300 -26.30 5.87 19.04
CA ALA A 300 -26.29 5.02 20.24
C ALA A 300 -25.28 5.50 21.31
N ALA A 301 -24.18 6.14 20.88
CA ALA A 301 -23.17 6.71 21.77
C ALA A 301 -23.55 8.11 22.30
N LEU A 302 -24.52 8.79 21.67
CA LEU A 302 -24.80 10.20 21.91
C LEU A 302 -25.19 10.52 23.37
N PRO A 303 -26.07 9.75 24.04
CA PRO A 303 -26.42 10.03 25.43
C PRO A 303 -25.21 10.00 26.37
N LEU A 304 -24.28 9.07 26.15
CA LEU A 304 -23.05 8.96 26.94
C LEU A 304 -22.09 10.11 26.64
N VAL A 305 -21.94 10.52 25.38
CA VAL A 305 -21.14 11.69 25.00
C VAL A 305 -21.66 12.94 25.69
N LEU A 306 -22.96 13.23 25.57
CA LEU A 306 -23.55 14.44 26.15
C LEU A 306 -23.45 14.44 27.67
N ARG A 307 -23.75 13.32 28.34
CA ARG A 307 -23.61 13.20 29.79
C ARG A 307 -22.20 13.54 30.27
N LEU A 308 -21.16 13.00 29.62
CA LEU A 308 -19.77 13.23 30.02
C LEU A 308 -19.32 14.68 29.79
N VAL A 309 -19.89 15.35 28.79
CA VAL A 309 -19.62 16.75 28.50
C VAL A 309 -20.36 17.66 29.49
N ASP A 310 -21.62 17.35 29.80
CA ASP A 310 -22.48 18.15 30.69
C ASP A 310 -22.08 17.99 32.17
N GLU A 311 -21.64 16.80 32.60
CA GLU A 311 -21.12 16.57 33.96
C GLU A 311 -19.90 17.46 34.28
N ARG A 312 -19.17 17.95 33.27
CA ARG A 312 -18.03 18.86 33.45
C ARG A 312 -18.48 20.29 33.75
N GLU A 313 -19.70 20.69 33.37
CA GLU A 313 -20.22 22.02 33.71
C GLU A 313 -20.54 22.14 35.21
N GLY A 314 -20.83 21.03 35.90
CA GLY A 314 -21.15 21.01 37.33
C GLY A 314 -19.96 21.27 38.25
N ASP A 315 -18.75 20.84 37.88
CA ASP A 315 -17.56 20.94 38.73
C ASP A 315 -16.93 22.37 38.74
N GLU A 316 -17.32 23.26 37.81
CA GLU A 316 -16.85 24.66 37.77
C GLU A 316 -17.74 25.63 38.56
N VAL A 317 -18.95 25.22 38.99
CA VAL A 317 -19.87 26.08 39.76
C VAL A 317 -19.64 26.02 41.27
N ASP A 318 -18.98 24.97 41.77
CA ASP A 318 -18.66 24.80 43.20
C ASP A 318 -17.29 25.38 43.60
N ALA A 319 -16.62 26.10 42.69
CA ALA A 319 -15.30 26.72 42.93
C ALA A 319 -15.31 28.26 42.85
N ALA A 320 -16.47 28.91 42.95
CA ALA A 320 -16.63 30.37 42.98
C ALA A 320 -17.13 30.88 44.34
#